data_AF-A0A160FPY9-F1
#
_entry.id   AF-A0A160FPY9-F1
#
_cell.length_a   1.000
_cell.length_b   1.000
_cell.length_c   1.000
_cell.angle_alpha   90.00
_cell.angle_beta   90.00
_cell.angle_gamma   90.00
#
_symmetry.space_group_name_H-M   'P 1'
#
loop_
_entity.id
_entity.type
_entity.pdbx_description
1 polymer ?
#
loop_
_entity_poly.entity_id
_entity_poly.type
_entity_poly.pdbx_seq_one_letter_code
_entity_poly.pdbx_strand_id
1 'polypeptide(L)'
;MTLRQKIAREALAARHEMVRNGELLREDEFRKRLRLSISRLKGMVASGSVFAIEVDKVEYFPSLLATPSIDRKKLYSICRVLGPAPESCRLSYLKSRHANLGGISPMVALQDDRSYRLLRRMARAYAAEWWRTSVTIYTGCHLAEPFDVEPIVKAVDEGDPRVNLWKRAAGAILSGGYIYPPGPYVHADVASVFVTLHPAGQGKATVEARVEIRVDDDMVHAFVVCGEAPGYELDAIPVDGNGGIVDTVLRTITAARAHEESLGLR
;
A
#
# COMPACT_ATOMS: atom_id res chain seq x y z
N MET A 1 23.40 21.43 -12.85
CA MET A 1 22.09 21.20 -12.20
C MET A 1 21.41 20.03 -12.89
N THR A 2 21.05 18.98 -12.17
CA THR A 2 20.42 17.79 -12.76
C THR A 2 18.93 18.01 -13.03
N LEU A 3 18.31 17.21 -13.91
CA LEU A 3 16.87 17.24 -14.15
C LEU A 3 16.06 17.10 -12.84
N ARG A 4 16.52 16.22 -11.93
CA ARG A 4 15.91 16.04 -10.60
C ARG A 4 15.94 17.30 -9.76
N GLN A 5 17.07 18.02 -9.74
CA GLN A 5 17.19 19.28 -9.01
C GLN A 5 16.28 20.36 -9.62
N LYS A 6 16.12 20.39 -10.95
CA LYS A 6 15.21 21.30 -11.63
C LYS A 6 13.75 21.03 -11.22
N ILE A 7 13.32 19.78 -11.30
CA ILE A 7 11.96 19.34 -10.91
C ILE A 7 11.68 19.65 -9.44
N ALA A 8 12.63 19.36 -8.54
CA ALA A 8 12.49 19.65 -7.13
C ALA A 8 12.32 21.16 -6.86
N ARG A 9 13.11 22.00 -7.55
CA ARG A 9 13.02 23.45 -7.44
C ARG A 9 11.68 23.99 -7.96
N GLU A 10 11.22 23.49 -9.09
CA GLU A 10 9.92 23.88 -9.68
C GLU A 10 8.76 23.45 -8.76
N ALA A 11 8.81 22.24 -8.20
CA ALA A 11 7.82 21.77 -7.25
C ALA A 11 7.78 22.62 -5.96
N LEU A 12 8.94 23.04 -5.44
CA LEU A 12 9.01 23.92 -4.28
C LEU A 12 8.44 25.32 -4.59
N ALA A 13 8.80 25.90 -5.74
CA ALA A 13 8.26 27.19 -6.18
C ALA A 13 6.74 27.17 -6.31
N ALA A 14 6.17 26.09 -6.87
CA ALA A 14 4.72 25.90 -6.96
C ALA A 14 4.07 25.84 -5.56
N ARG A 15 4.69 25.17 -4.58
CA ARG A 15 4.17 25.15 -3.20
C ARG A 15 4.20 26.52 -2.54
N HIS A 16 5.25 27.31 -2.76
CA HIS A 16 5.28 28.70 -2.28
C HIS A 16 4.17 29.55 -2.86
N GLU A 17 3.87 29.38 -4.14
CA GLU A 17 2.74 30.05 -4.77
C GLU A 17 1.40 29.62 -4.16
N MET A 18 1.21 28.33 -3.89
CA MET A 18 0.02 27.84 -3.20
C MET A 18 -0.16 28.43 -1.81
N VAL A 19 0.93 28.62 -1.04
CA VAL A 19 0.88 29.32 0.25
C VAL A 19 0.47 30.78 0.06
N ARG A 20 1.10 31.49 -0.88
CA ARG A 20 0.77 32.90 -1.19
C ARG A 20 -0.69 33.09 -1.61
N ASN A 21 -1.23 32.15 -2.36
CA ASN A 21 -2.60 32.20 -2.87
C ASN A 21 -3.65 31.68 -1.87
N GLY A 22 -3.24 31.26 -0.67
CA GLY A 22 -4.16 30.73 0.36
C GLY A 22 -4.73 29.36 0.03
N GLU A 23 -4.12 28.62 -0.90
CA GLU A 23 -4.46 27.22 -1.17
C GLU A 23 -3.90 26.28 -0.10
N LEU A 24 -2.81 26.70 0.55
CA LEU A 24 -2.17 26.03 1.69
C LEU A 24 -2.22 26.95 2.90
N LEU A 25 -2.89 26.50 3.95
CA LEU A 25 -3.13 27.26 5.18
C LEU A 25 -2.16 26.82 6.28
N ARG A 26 -1.75 27.77 7.12
CA ARG A 26 -1.08 27.42 8.38
C ARG A 26 -2.03 26.68 9.32
N GLU A 27 -1.46 25.96 10.27
CA GLU A 27 -2.24 25.15 11.23
C GLU A 27 -3.31 26.00 11.97
N ASP A 28 -2.90 27.15 12.52
CA ASP A 28 -3.75 28.06 13.28
C ASP A 28 -4.95 28.54 12.47
N GLU A 29 -4.73 28.91 11.21
CA GLU A 29 -5.78 29.33 10.29
C GLU A 29 -6.72 28.15 9.94
N PHE A 30 -6.15 26.99 9.59
CA PHE A 30 -6.93 25.81 9.23
C PHE A 30 -7.87 25.38 10.36
N ARG A 31 -7.35 25.36 11.59
CA ARG A 31 -8.14 25.08 12.79
C ARG A 31 -9.21 26.12 13.06
N LYS A 32 -8.88 27.41 12.88
CA LYS A 32 -9.85 28.50 13.10
C LYS A 32 -11.03 28.34 12.15
N ARG A 33 -10.78 28.01 10.88
CA ARG A 33 -11.83 27.74 9.88
C ARG A 33 -12.72 26.55 10.27
N LEU A 34 -12.13 25.50 10.83
CA LEU A 34 -12.85 24.28 11.23
C LEU A 34 -13.33 24.25 12.69
N ARG A 35 -13.01 25.28 13.49
CA ARG A 35 -13.22 25.35 14.95
C ARG A 35 -12.65 24.12 15.69
N LEU A 36 -11.40 23.75 15.38
CA LEU A 36 -10.73 22.58 15.95
C LEU A 36 -9.76 22.95 17.08
N SER A 37 -9.64 22.07 18.07
CA SER A 37 -8.53 22.06 19.03
C SER A 37 -7.25 21.46 18.42
N ILE A 38 -6.11 21.61 19.11
CA ILE A 38 -4.83 20.97 18.68
C ILE A 38 -5.02 19.44 18.64
N SER A 39 -5.56 18.87 19.71
CA SER A 39 -5.75 17.43 19.86
C SER A 39 -6.65 16.84 18.77
N ARG A 40 -7.73 17.55 18.41
CA ARG A 40 -8.64 17.09 17.37
C ARG A 40 -8.00 17.13 15.99
N LEU A 41 -7.22 18.17 15.67
CA LEU A 41 -6.48 18.21 14.42
C LEU A 41 -5.46 17.07 14.35
N LYS A 42 -4.68 16.84 15.42
CA LYS A 42 -3.73 15.72 15.50
C LYS A 42 -4.43 14.37 15.26
N GLY A 43 -5.60 14.13 15.86
CA GLY A 43 -6.39 12.93 15.60
C GLY A 43 -6.89 12.82 14.16
N MET A 44 -7.24 13.94 13.53
CA MET A 44 -7.63 13.96 12.11
C MET A 44 -6.45 13.67 11.18
N VAL A 45 -5.25 14.16 11.49
CA VAL A 45 -4.01 13.83 10.76
C VAL A 45 -3.66 12.35 10.94
N ALA A 46 -3.63 11.86 12.19
CA ALA A 46 -3.29 10.47 12.51
C ALA A 46 -4.26 9.46 11.86
N SER A 47 -5.55 9.80 11.77
CA SER A 47 -6.54 8.96 11.08
C SER A 47 -6.51 9.06 9.55
N GLY A 48 -5.69 9.96 8.98
CA GLY A 48 -5.67 10.25 7.54
C GLY A 48 -6.91 11.01 7.03
N SER A 49 -7.71 11.57 7.93
CA SER A 49 -8.91 12.36 7.57
C SER A 49 -8.53 13.69 6.93
N VAL A 50 -7.38 14.25 7.31
CA VAL A 50 -6.71 15.39 6.69
C VAL A 50 -5.22 15.09 6.59
N PHE A 51 -4.50 15.89 5.80
CA PHE A 51 -3.05 15.76 5.65
C PHE A 51 -2.44 17.15 5.48
N ALA A 52 -1.16 17.27 5.79
CA ALA A 52 -0.38 18.48 5.59
C ALA A 52 0.58 18.31 4.39
N ILE A 53 1.05 19.43 3.86
CA ILE A 53 2.10 19.48 2.84
C ILE A 53 3.24 20.29 3.42
N GLU A 54 4.44 19.72 3.37
CA GLU A 54 5.64 20.41 3.82
C GLU A 54 6.12 21.43 2.77
N VAL A 55 6.35 22.65 3.22
CA VAL A 55 7.01 23.74 2.49
C VAL A 55 8.08 24.31 3.42
N ASP A 56 9.35 24.18 3.04
CA ASP A 56 10.51 24.58 3.86
C ASP A 56 10.45 24.07 5.31
N LYS A 57 10.17 22.77 5.49
CA LYS A 57 10.03 22.12 6.82
C LYS A 57 8.88 22.63 7.68
N VAL A 58 7.96 23.40 7.11
CA VAL A 58 6.74 23.86 7.77
C VAL A 58 5.54 23.16 7.15
N GLU A 59 4.66 22.63 7.99
CA GLU A 59 3.44 21.96 7.58
C GLU A 59 2.32 22.96 7.26
N TYR A 60 1.71 22.80 6.08
CA TYR A 60 0.53 23.54 5.66
C TYR A 60 -0.61 22.61 5.27
N PHE A 61 -1.84 23.00 5.56
CA PHE A 61 -3.04 22.21 5.28
C PHE A 61 -3.73 22.72 4.01
N PRO A 62 -4.12 21.86 3.07
CA PRO A 62 -4.92 22.27 1.92
C PRO A 62 -6.24 22.94 2.34
N SER A 63 -6.46 24.16 1.87
CA SER A 63 -7.63 24.96 2.23
C SER A 63 -8.95 24.29 1.83
N LEU A 64 -8.93 23.49 0.75
CA LEU A 64 -10.07 22.70 0.29
C LEU A 64 -10.61 21.72 1.35
N LEU A 65 -9.77 21.26 2.29
CA LEU A 65 -10.17 20.36 3.39
C LEU A 65 -10.98 21.10 4.47
N ALA A 66 -11.00 22.43 4.41
CA ALA A 66 -11.79 23.32 5.27
C ALA A 66 -12.97 23.98 4.53
N THR A 67 -13.28 23.58 3.30
CA THR A 67 -14.38 24.17 2.52
C THR A 67 -15.74 23.83 3.13
N PRO A 68 -16.58 24.82 3.49
CA PRO A 68 -17.86 24.59 4.16
C PRO A 68 -18.96 24.06 3.24
N SER A 69 -18.88 24.31 1.93
CA SER A 69 -19.90 23.92 0.94
C SER A 69 -19.84 22.44 0.52
N ILE A 70 -18.97 21.64 1.14
CA ILE A 70 -18.72 20.24 0.77
C ILE A 70 -19.05 19.32 1.95
N ASP A 71 -19.62 18.15 1.65
CA ASP A 71 -19.79 17.09 2.64
C ASP A 71 -18.41 16.62 3.15
N ARG A 72 -18.00 17.18 4.29
CA ARG A 72 -16.73 16.88 4.94
C ARG A 72 -16.61 15.42 5.36
N LYS A 73 -17.72 14.73 5.66
CA LYS A 73 -17.68 13.30 6.03
C LYS A 73 -17.26 12.47 4.81
N LYS A 74 -17.82 12.75 3.64
CA LYS A 74 -17.42 12.12 2.38
C LYS A 74 -15.98 12.50 1.99
N LEU A 75 -15.61 13.78 2.09
CA LEU A 75 -14.25 14.24 1.78
C LEU A 75 -13.19 13.54 2.65
N TYR A 76 -13.38 13.51 3.97
CA TYR A 76 -12.43 12.86 4.87
C TYR A 76 -12.40 11.34 4.68
N SER A 77 -13.51 10.73 4.28
CA SER A 77 -13.53 9.33 3.85
C SER A 77 -12.65 9.10 2.62
N ILE A 78 -12.66 9.99 1.63
CA ILE A 78 -11.76 9.91 0.47
C ILE A 78 -10.31 10.16 0.87
N CYS A 79 -10.02 11.14 1.73
CA CYS A 79 -8.66 11.40 2.22
C CYS A 79 -8.07 10.15 2.88
N ARG A 80 -8.87 9.45 3.69
CA ARG A 80 -8.46 8.17 4.30
C ARG A 80 -8.19 7.12 3.24
N VAL A 81 -9.02 6.99 2.21
CA VAL A 81 -8.76 6.05 1.10
C VAL A 81 -7.43 6.37 0.42
N LEU A 82 -7.16 7.64 0.13
CA LEU A 82 -5.93 8.12 -0.53
C LEU A 82 -4.67 8.09 0.36
N GLY A 83 -4.80 7.75 1.64
CA GLY A 83 -3.70 7.71 2.62
C GLY A 83 -2.39 7.05 2.12
N PRO A 84 -2.42 5.93 1.37
CA PRO A 84 -1.19 5.33 0.85
C PRO A 84 -0.39 6.20 -0.14
N ALA A 85 -1.03 7.16 -0.81
CA ALA A 85 -0.36 8.06 -1.74
C ALA A 85 0.40 9.19 -1.02
N PRO A 86 1.48 9.76 -1.58
CA PRO A 86 2.13 10.96 -1.05
C PRO A 86 1.18 12.17 -1.00
N GLU A 87 1.37 13.05 -0.02
CA GLU A 87 0.45 14.16 0.29
C GLU A 87 0.22 15.11 -0.89
N SER A 88 1.28 15.42 -1.65
CA SER A 88 1.17 16.24 -2.87
C SER A 88 0.32 15.56 -3.95
N CYS A 89 0.38 14.23 -4.03
CA CYS A 89 -0.39 13.43 -4.97
C CYS A 89 -1.85 13.32 -4.53
N ARG A 90 -2.12 13.18 -3.23
CA ARG A 90 -3.49 13.27 -2.66
C ARG A 90 -4.14 14.61 -3.02
N LEU A 91 -3.41 15.71 -2.83
CA LEU A 91 -3.90 17.05 -3.18
C LEU A 91 -4.15 17.18 -4.69
N SER A 92 -3.20 16.77 -5.53
CA SER A 92 -3.37 16.82 -6.99
C SER A 92 -4.58 16.00 -7.43
N TYR A 93 -4.76 14.79 -6.87
CA TYR A 93 -5.92 13.95 -7.15
C TYR A 93 -7.23 14.67 -6.81
N LEU A 94 -7.34 15.29 -5.63
CA LEU A 94 -8.54 16.01 -5.21
C LEU A 94 -8.86 17.24 -6.08
N LYS A 95 -7.85 17.95 -6.59
CA LYS A 95 -8.05 19.15 -7.42
C LYS A 95 -8.33 18.83 -8.89
N SER A 96 -7.69 17.80 -9.43
CA SER A 96 -7.69 17.50 -10.87
C SER A 96 -8.98 16.84 -11.33
N ARG A 97 -9.29 17.03 -12.61
CA ARG A 97 -10.33 16.27 -13.32
C ARG A 97 -9.78 14.90 -13.69
N HIS A 98 -10.60 13.86 -13.59
CA HIS A 98 -10.19 12.50 -13.96
C HIS A 98 -11.10 11.90 -15.01
N ALA A 99 -10.52 11.34 -16.07
CA ALA A 99 -11.27 10.68 -17.14
C ALA A 99 -12.11 9.51 -16.60
N ASN A 100 -11.58 8.73 -15.65
CA ASN A 100 -12.28 7.62 -15.01
C ASN A 100 -13.45 8.04 -14.10
N LEU A 101 -13.62 9.34 -13.83
CA LEU A 101 -14.79 9.92 -13.16
C LEU A 101 -15.74 10.60 -14.16
N GLY A 102 -15.55 10.43 -15.47
CA GLY A 102 -16.32 11.16 -16.49
C GLY A 102 -15.84 12.60 -16.67
N GLY A 103 -14.58 12.89 -16.37
CA GLY A 103 -13.96 14.20 -16.58
C GLY A 103 -14.26 15.24 -15.49
N ILE A 104 -14.93 14.86 -14.39
CA ILE A 104 -15.11 15.73 -13.23
C ILE A 104 -14.00 15.53 -12.19
N SER A 105 -13.88 16.49 -11.26
CA SER A 105 -12.95 16.37 -10.13
C SER A 105 -13.59 15.62 -8.95
N PRO A 106 -12.79 15.07 -8.02
CA PRO A 106 -13.32 14.46 -6.81
C PRO A 106 -14.21 15.42 -6.02
N MET A 107 -13.88 16.71 -5.97
CA MET A 107 -14.69 17.69 -5.24
C MET A 107 -16.12 17.82 -5.80
N VAL A 108 -16.29 17.70 -7.12
CA VAL A 108 -17.62 17.67 -7.76
C VAL A 108 -18.31 16.34 -7.49
N ALA A 109 -17.59 15.22 -7.61
CA ALA A 109 -18.14 13.88 -7.39
C ALA A 109 -18.63 13.63 -5.95
N LEU A 110 -18.26 14.46 -4.98
CA LEU A 110 -18.78 14.41 -3.60
C LEU A 110 -20.24 14.86 -3.46
N GLN A 111 -20.77 15.60 -4.44
CA GLN A 111 -22.09 16.24 -4.36
C GLN A 111 -23.26 15.26 -4.50
N ASP A 112 -23.07 14.12 -5.18
CA ASP A 112 -24.09 13.09 -5.34
C ASP A 112 -23.56 11.69 -4.99
N ASP A 113 -24.47 10.79 -4.59
CA ASP A 113 -24.09 9.46 -4.09
C ASP A 113 -23.63 8.48 -5.18
N ARG A 114 -24.06 8.67 -6.44
CA ARG A 114 -23.62 7.81 -7.54
C ARG A 114 -22.17 8.11 -7.89
N SER A 115 -21.83 9.38 -8.10
CA SER A 115 -20.47 9.83 -8.36
C SER A 115 -19.55 9.57 -7.17
N TYR A 116 -20.03 9.74 -5.94
CA TYR A 116 -19.24 9.44 -4.75
C TYR A 116 -18.87 7.95 -4.63
N ARG A 117 -19.78 7.04 -4.99
CA ARG A 117 -19.47 5.59 -5.02
C ARG A 117 -18.43 5.26 -6.08
N LEU A 118 -18.51 5.87 -7.25
CA LEU A 118 -17.49 5.73 -8.30
C LEU A 118 -16.14 6.31 -7.82
N LEU A 119 -16.16 7.50 -7.23
CA LEU A 119 -14.98 8.14 -6.64
C LEU A 119 -14.31 7.25 -5.59
N ARG A 120 -15.04 6.63 -4.66
CA ARG A 120 -14.45 5.68 -3.70
C ARG A 120 -13.79 4.49 -4.39
N ARG A 121 -14.31 4.01 -5.51
CA ARG A 121 -13.70 2.89 -6.25
C ARG A 121 -12.41 3.35 -6.94
N MET A 122 -12.47 4.47 -7.65
CA MET A 122 -11.31 5.01 -8.38
C MET A 122 -10.21 5.48 -7.43
N ALA A 123 -10.56 6.06 -6.28
CA ALA A 123 -9.59 6.46 -5.26
C ALA A 123 -8.88 5.26 -4.63
N ARG A 124 -9.55 4.10 -4.50
CA ARG A 124 -8.89 2.86 -4.05
C ARG A 124 -7.90 2.33 -5.07
N ALA A 125 -8.28 2.34 -6.36
CA ALA A 125 -7.38 1.96 -7.43
C ALA A 125 -6.15 2.87 -7.45
N TYR A 126 -6.36 4.19 -7.43
CA TYR A 126 -5.28 5.17 -7.35
C TYR A 126 -4.39 4.99 -6.12
N ALA A 127 -4.96 4.69 -4.95
CA ALA A 127 -4.18 4.45 -3.75
C ALA A 127 -3.31 3.19 -3.83
N ALA A 128 -3.77 2.14 -4.52
CA ALA A 128 -3.03 0.90 -4.71
C ALA A 128 -1.77 1.08 -5.57
N GLU A 129 -1.78 2.00 -6.53
CA GLU A 129 -0.63 2.28 -7.42
C GLU A 129 0.64 2.74 -6.67
N TRP A 130 0.48 3.22 -5.42
CA TRP A 130 1.58 3.75 -4.62
C TRP A 130 2.37 2.70 -3.85
N TRP A 131 1.92 1.44 -3.86
CA TRP A 131 2.55 0.37 -3.11
C TRP A 131 2.49 -0.94 -3.87
N ARG A 132 3.58 -1.70 -3.82
CA ARG A 132 3.68 -3.03 -4.43
C ARG A 132 4.03 -4.05 -3.39
N THR A 133 3.36 -5.20 -3.44
CA THR A 133 3.77 -6.39 -2.69
C THR A 133 4.51 -7.29 -3.65
N SER A 134 5.73 -7.70 -3.29
CA SER A 134 6.43 -8.77 -4.00
C SER A 134 6.49 -10.03 -3.14
N VAL A 135 6.33 -11.17 -3.78
CA VAL A 135 6.63 -12.48 -3.22
C VAL A 135 7.83 -13.03 -3.99
N THR A 136 8.96 -13.20 -3.29
CA THR A 136 10.18 -13.78 -3.85
C THR A 136 10.40 -15.16 -3.27
N ILE A 137 10.58 -16.18 -4.12
CA ILE A 137 10.78 -17.57 -3.73
C ILE A 137 12.21 -18.00 -4.08
N TYR A 138 12.93 -18.54 -3.11
CA TYR A 138 14.28 -19.09 -3.26
C TYR A 138 14.32 -20.57 -2.88
N THR A 139 15.21 -21.33 -3.50
CA THR A 139 15.52 -22.70 -3.04
C THR A 139 16.35 -22.63 -1.76
N GLY A 140 16.13 -23.58 -0.85
CA GLY A 140 16.87 -23.70 0.41
C GLY A 140 16.34 -22.82 1.55
N CYS A 141 17.05 -22.85 2.68
CA CYS A 141 16.72 -22.13 3.90
C CYS A 141 17.55 -20.84 4.01
N HIS A 142 16.89 -19.70 3.91
CA HIS A 142 17.50 -18.37 3.98
C HIS A 142 16.85 -17.57 5.09
N LEU A 143 17.65 -17.11 6.07
CA LEU A 143 17.12 -16.32 7.18
C LEU A 143 16.84 -14.86 6.80
N ALA A 144 17.46 -14.37 5.73
CA ALA A 144 17.27 -13.04 5.15
C ALA A 144 17.25 -13.14 3.63
N GLU A 145 16.64 -12.17 2.94
CA GLU A 145 16.56 -12.19 1.47
C GLU A 145 17.99 -12.15 0.89
N PRO A 146 18.41 -13.19 0.16
CA PRO A 146 19.77 -13.27 -0.36
C PRO A 146 19.98 -12.25 -1.50
N PHE A 147 21.20 -11.70 -1.59
CA PHE A 147 21.52 -10.66 -2.58
C PHE A 147 22.24 -11.19 -3.82
N ASP A 148 22.77 -12.41 -3.75
CA ASP A 148 23.62 -13.07 -4.75
C ASP A 148 23.03 -14.40 -5.27
N VAL A 149 21.82 -14.73 -4.86
CA VAL A 149 21.08 -15.92 -5.31
C VAL A 149 19.95 -15.47 -6.22
N GLU A 150 19.82 -16.09 -7.39
CA GLU A 150 18.70 -15.83 -8.30
C GLU A 150 17.42 -16.48 -7.72
N PRO A 151 16.30 -15.75 -7.63
CA PRO A 151 15.05 -16.34 -7.17
C PRO A 151 14.48 -17.33 -8.18
N ILE A 152 13.82 -18.38 -7.70
CA ILE A 152 13.06 -19.31 -8.55
C ILE A 152 11.89 -18.58 -9.20
N VAL A 153 11.25 -17.71 -8.41
CA VAL A 153 10.07 -16.93 -8.81
C VAL A 153 10.08 -15.61 -8.07
N LYS A 154 9.72 -14.55 -8.79
CA LYS A 154 9.32 -13.27 -8.25
C LYS A 154 7.97 -12.89 -8.80
N ALA A 155 6.99 -12.74 -7.90
CA ALA A 155 5.64 -12.32 -8.22
C ALA A 155 5.37 -10.94 -7.61
N VAL A 156 4.76 -10.01 -8.34
CA VAL A 156 4.54 -8.63 -7.90
C VAL A 156 3.15 -8.16 -8.28
N ASP A 157 2.46 -7.53 -7.32
CA ASP A 157 1.18 -6.86 -7.55
C ASP A 157 1.09 -5.52 -6.81
N GLU A 158 0.31 -4.61 -7.36
CA GLU A 158 0.01 -3.29 -6.78
C GLU A 158 -1.17 -3.42 -5.82
N GLY A 159 -1.03 -2.85 -4.61
CA GLY A 159 -2.02 -3.08 -3.58
C GLY A 159 -1.93 -2.10 -2.43
N ASP A 160 -3.08 -1.78 -1.84
CA ASP A 160 -3.14 -0.96 -0.64
C ASP A 160 -2.44 -1.70 0.52
N PRO A 161 -1.37 -1.13 1.13
CA PRO A 161 -0.57 -1.81 2.15
C PRO A 161 -1.36 -2.13 3.42
N ARG A 162 -2.54 -1.52 3.59
CA ARG A 162 -3.44 -1.76 4.74
C ARG A 162 -4.31 -3.00 4.57
N VAL A 163 -4.32 -3.61 3.39
CA VAL A 163 -4.92 -4.93 3.18
C VAL A 163 -4.04 -5.97 3.86
N ASN A 164 -4.66 -6.98 4.48
CA ASN A 164 -3.96 -8.09 5.14
C ASN A 164 -2.83 -8.64 4.26
N LEU A 165 -1.69 -8.91 4.91
CA LEU A 165 -0.44 -9.32 4.29
C LEU A 165 -0.62 -10.53 3.37
N TRP A 166 -1.21 -11.60 3.88
CA TRP A 166 -1.38 -12.85 3.14
C TRP A 166 -2.35 -12.72 1.98
N LYS A 167 -3.37 -11.87 2.11
CA LYS A 167 -4.25 -11.54 1.00
C LYS A 167 -3.50 -10.82 -0.12
N ARG A 168 -2.60 -9.90 0.20
CA ARG A 168 -1.74 -9.23 -0.80
C ARG A 168 -0.74 -10.20 -1.42
N ALA A 169 -0.10 -11.05 -0.60
CA ALA A 169 0.86 -12.05 -1.08
C ALA A 169 0.20 -13.06 -2.03
N ALA A 170 -0.97 -13.60 -1.67
CA ALA A 170 -1.75 -14.45 -2.56
C ALA A 170 -2.17 -13.72 -3.83
N GLY A 171 -2.57 -12.44 -3.72
CA GLY A 171 -2.87 -11.58 -4.87
C GLY A 171 -1.69 -11.46 -5.84
N ALA A 172 -0.47 -11.30 -5.33
CA ALA A 172 0.75 -11.24 -6.14
C ALA A 172 1.03 -12.52 -6.93
N ILE A 173 0.75 -13.69 -6.34
CA ILE A 173 0.95 -14.99 -7.00
C ILE A 173 -0.18 -15.31 -7.99
N LEU A 174 -1.44 -15.03 -7.63
CA LEU A 174 -2.64 -15.42 -8.39
C LEU A 174 -3.03 -14.44 -9.49
N SER A 175 -2.85 -13.15 -9.25
CA SER A 175 -3.30 -12.12 -10.18
C SER A 175 -2.33 -12.03 -11.34
N GLY A 176 -2.82 -11.66 -12.53
CA GLY A 176 -2.01 -11.42 -13.74
C GLY A 176 -1.07 -10.21 -13.65
N GLY A 177 -0.52 -9.94 -12.46
CA GLY A 177 0.61 -9.04 -12.26
C GLY A 177 1.89 -9.62 -12.87
N TYR A 178 3.03 -9.13 -12.42
CA TYR A 178 4.30 -9.55 -12.97
C TYR A 178 4.83 -10.76 -12.21
N ILE A 179 4.81 -11.93 -12.86
CA ILE A 179 5.48 -13.14 -12.38
C ILE A 179 6.63 -13.50 -13.31
N TYR A 180 7.81 -13.74 -12.74
CA TYR A 180 9.01 -14.08 -13.49
C TYR A 180 9.92 -15.05 -12.73
N PRO A 181 10.55 -16.01 -13.41
CA PRO A 181 10.26 -16.45 -14.78
C PRO A 181 8.82 -16.94 -14.93
N PRO A 182 8.23 -16.95 -16.15
CA PRO A 182 6.96 -17.63 -16.37
C PRO A 182 7.15 -19.15 -16.19
N GLY A 183 6.11 -19.83 -15.69
CA GLY A 183 6.15 -21.28 -15.46
C GLY A 183 6.35 -22.12 -16.74
N PRO A 184 6.45 -23.46 -16.59
CA PRO A 184 6.18 -24.24 -15.39
C PRO A 184 7.25 -24.10 -14.31
N TYR A 185 6.85 -24.19 -13.05
CA TYR A 185 7.74 -24.05 -11.90
C TYR A 185 8.21 -25.41 -11.41
N VAL A 186 9.49 -25.50 -11.06
CA VAL A 186 10.09 -26.72 -10.54
C VAL A 186 9.55 -27.07 -9.15
N HIS A 187 9.64 -28.34 -8.79
CA HIS A 187 9.48 -28.77 -7.41
C HIS A 187 10.72 -28.38 -6.59
N ALA A 188 10.52 -28.08 -5.31
CA ALA A 188 11.59 -27.81 -4.37
C ALA A 188 11.20 -28.30 -2.97
N ASP A 189 11.96 -29.27 -2.44
CA ASP A 189 11.72 -29.86 -1.12
C ASP A 189 11.96 -28.86 0.01
N VAL A 190 12.79 -27.85 -0.23
CA VAL A 190 13.07 -26.77 0.72
C VAL A 190 13.07 -25.44 0.00
N ALA A 191 12.33 -24.47 0.51
CA ALA A 191 12.27 -23.13 -0.03
C ALA A 191 12.13 -22.07 1.06
N SER A 192 12.58 -20.85 0.74
CA SER A 192 12.34 -19.66 1.55
C SER A 192 11.58 -18.64 0.72
N VAL A 193 10.54 -18.08 1.31
CA VAL A 193 9.66 -17.10 0.68
C VAL A 193 9.76 -15.79 1.45
N PHE A 194 9.95 -14.69 0.73
CA PHE A 194 9.95 -13.34 1.29
C PHE A 194 8.78 -12.55 0.73
N VAL A 195 7.97 -11.98 1.62
CA VAL A 195 6.91 -11.04 1.26
C VAL A 195 7.41 -9.64 1.59
N THR A 196 7.62 -8.83 0.55
CA THR A 196 8.26 -7.52 0.65
C THR A 196 7.32 -6.43 0.16
N LEU A 197 7.18 -5.37 0.94
CA LEU A 197 6.42 -4.18 0.59
C LEU A 197 7.33 -3.10 0.01
N HIS A 198 6.97 -2.61 -1.17
CA HIS A 198 7.71 -1.60 -1.91
C HIS A 198 6.87 -0.33 -2.07
N PRO A 199 7.28 0.81 -1.51
CA PRO A 199 6.66 2.09 -1.85
C PRO A 199 7.02 2.47 -3.29
N ALA A 200 6.09 3.10 -4.01
CA ALA A 200 6.39 3.66 -5.31
C ALA A 200 7.47 4.77 -5.21
N GLY A 201 8.38 4.80 -6.18
CA GLY A 201 9.44 5.81 -6.25
C GLY A 201 10.77 5.32 -5.67
N GLN A 202 11.28 6.01 -4.64
CA GLN A 202 12.62 5.77 -4.07
C GLN A 202 12.57 5.39 -2.58
N GLY A 203 11.39 5.06 -2.06
CA GLY A 203 11.27 4.62 -0.67
C GLY A 203 11.93 3.26 -0.47
N LYS A 204 12.38 2.99 0.75
CA LYS A 204 13.02 1.72 1.10
C LYS A 204 11.97 0.60 1.16
N ALA A 205 12.26 -0.51 0.49
CA ALA A 205 11.47 -1.73 0.60
C ALA A 205 11.59 -2.34 2.00
N THR A 206 10.52 -2.96 2.49
CA THR A 206 10.46 -3.57 3.83
C THR A 206 9.98 -5.00 3.70
N VAL A 207 10.76 -5.95 4.23
CA VAL A 207 10.32 -7.35 4.35
C VAL A 207 9.27 -7.42 5.45
N GLU A 208 8.05 -7.81 5.09
CA GLU A 208 6.93 -7.93 6.03
C GLU A 208 6.80 -9.35 6.58
N ALA A 209 7.16 -10.37 5.79
CA ALA A 209 7.23 -11.74 6.28
C ALA A 209 8.28 -12.59 5.58
N ARG A 210 8.70 -13.64 6.28
CA ARG A 210 9.47 -14.77 5.80
C ARG A 210 8.68 -16.05 6.05
N VAL A 211 8.65 -16.94 5.07
CA VAL A 211 8.11 -18.29 5.22
C VAL A 211 9.18 -19.29 4.82
N GLU A 212 9.54 -20.17 5.73
CA GLU A 212 10.37 -21.34 5.44
C GLU A 212 9.44 -22.51 5.14
N ILE A 213 9.67 -23.18 4.03
CA ILE A 213 8.87 -24.29 3.55
C ILE A 213 9.78 -25.51 3.46
N ARG A 214 9.27 -26.61 3.98
CA ARG A 214 9.82 -27.95 3.79
C ARG A 214 8.72 -28.89 3.34
N VAL A 215 8.97 -29.62 2.27
CA VAL A 215 8.08 -30.66 1.75
C VAL A 215 8.70 -32.00 2.11
N ASP A 216 8.00 -32.78 2.93
CA ASP A 216 8.38 -34.15 3.25
C ASP A 216 7.19 -35.04 2.81
N ASP A 217 7.46 -35.98 1.90
CA ASP A 217 6.44 -36.79 1.20
C ASP A 217 5.38 -35.91 0.50
N ASP A 218 4.12 -35.99 0.92
CA ASP A 218 2.98 -35.21 0.40
C ASP A 218 2.52 -34.12 1.39
N MET A 219 3.36 -33.76 2.36
CA MET A 219 3.05 -32.80 3.42
C MET A 219 4.01 -31.61 3.41
N VAL A 220 3.45 -30.41 3.53
CA VAL A 220 4.20 -29.18 3.68
C VAL A 220 4.23 -28.79 5.15
N HIS A 221 5.45 -28.62 5.65
CA HIS A 221 5.76 -28.00 6.92
C HIS A 221 6.23 -26.58 6.66
N ALA A 222 5.64 -25.62 7.37
CA ALA A 222 5.95 -24.21 7.15
C ALA A 222 6.14 -23.45 8.46
N PHE A 223 7.23 -22.71 8.54
CA PHE A 223 7.52 -21.80 9.63
C PHE A 223 7.44 -20.35 9.14
N VAL A 224 6.65 -19.54 9.82
CA VAL A 224 6.29 -18.19 9.40
C VAL A 224 6.84 -17.18 10.40
N VAL A 225 7.47 -16.12 9.90
CA VAL A 225 7.90 -14.95 10.68
C VAL A 225 7.32 -13.69 10.05
N CYS A 226 6.57 -12.90 10.83
CA CYS A 226 5.99 -11.62 10.39
C CYS A 226 6.64 -10.45 11.12
N GLY A 227 7.30 -9.55 10.39
CA GLY A 227 8.02 -8.41 10.96
C GLY A 227 9.01 -8.82 12.05
N GLU A 228 8.88 -8.23 13.24
CA GLU A 228 9.71 -8.53 14.42
C GLU A 228 9.05 -9.53 15.40
N ALA A 229 7.89 -10.10 15.05
CA ALA A 229 7.20 -11.05 15.92
C ALA A 229 7.94 -12.40 16.00
N PRO A 230 7.80 -13.15 17.10
CA PRO A 230 8.25 -14.55 17.14
C PRO A 230 7.58 -15.34 16.01
N GLY A 231 8.36 -16.20 15.37
CA GLY A 231 7.80 -17.07 14.33
C GLY A 231 6.90 -18.16 14.91
N TYR A 232 6.06 -18.72 14.05
CA TYR A 232 5.14 -19.79 14.38
C TYR A 232 5.12 -20.86 13.29
N GLU A 233 4.80 -22.08 13.67
CA GLU A 233 4.65 -23.21 12.75
C GLU A 233 3.18 -23.35 12.33
N LEU A 234 2.96 -23.62 11.05
CA LEU A 234 1.64 -23.95 10.52
C LEU A 234 1.36 -25.45 10.71
N ASP A 235 0.08 -25.79 10.86
CA ASP A 235 -0.36 -27.18 10.73
C ASP A 235 0.07 -27.74 9.36
N ALA A 236 0.45 -29.02 9.33
CA ALA A 236 0.95 -29.66 8.12
C ALA A 236 -0.10 -29.61 6.98
N ILE A 237 0.31 -29.15 5.80
CA ILE A 237 -0.59 -28.88 4.68
C ILE A 237 -0.42 -29.97 3.62
N PRO A 238 -1.49 -30.70 3.25
CA PRO A 238 -1.39 -31.71 2.21
C PRO A 238 -1.18 -31.06 0.84
N VAL A 239 -0.24 -31.61 0.07
CA VAL A 239 0.03 -31.25 -1.33
C VAL A 239 -0.12 -32.47 -2.22
N ASP A 240 -0.61 -32.23 -3.43
CA ASP A 240 -0.52 -33.20 -4.51
C ASP A 240 0.88 -33.11 -5.11
N GLY A 241 1.64 -34.21 -5.13
CA GLY A 241 3.01 -34.27 -5.68
C GLY A 241 3.18 -33.85 -7.15
N ASN A 242 2.10 -33.42 -7.82
CA ASN A 242 2.09 -32.85 -9.17
C ASN A 242 2.19 -31.30 -9.17
N GLY A 243 2.08 -30.63 -8.02
CA GLY A 243 2.17 -29.17 -7.90
C GLY A 243 3.60 -28.64 -7.88
N GLY A 244 3.84 -27.50 -8.54
CA GLY A 244 5.13 -26.81 -8.48
C GLY A 244 5.33 -26.04 -7.18
N ILE A 245 6.53 -25.48 -6.95
CA ILE A 245 6.81 -24.69 -5.74
C ILE A 245 5.85 -23.51 -5.56
N VAL A 246 5.36 -22.91 -6.65
CA VAL A 246 4.39 -21.80 -6.59
C VAL A 246 3.05 -22.23 -5.99
N ASP A 247 2.55 -23.41 -6.36
CA ASP A 247 1.30 -23.95 -5.81
C ASP A 247 1.45 -24.25 -4.31
N THR A 248 2.60 -24.81 -3.93
CA THR A 248 2.99 -25.07 -2.55
C THR A 248 3.02 -23.77 -1.72
N VAL A 249 3.66 -22.73 -2.24
CA VAL A 249 3.73 -21.40 -1.60
C VAL A 249 2.34 -20.79 -1.48
N LEU A 250 1.50 -20.89 -2.52
CA LEU A 250 0.14 -20.34 -2.49
C LEU A 250 -0.73 -21.02 -1.43
N ARG A 251 -0.65 -22.36 -1.31
CA ARG A 251 -1.35 -23.11 -0.26
C ARG A 251 -0.87 -22.70 1.13
N THR A 252 0.44 -22.53 1.29
CA THR A 252 1.06 -22.08 2.55
C THR A 252 0.61 -20.69 2.96
N ILE A 253 0.61 -19.72 2.04
CA ILE A 253 0.09 -18.36 2.28
C ILE A 253 -1.39 -18.38 2.66
N THR A 254 -2.18 -19.26 2.03
CA THR A 254 -3.61 -19.41 2.35
C THR A 254 -3.80 -19.97 3.76
N ALA A 255 -3.00 -20.95 4.16
CA ALA A 255 -3.00 -21.51 5.51
C ALA A 255 -2.54 -20.49 6.57
N ALA A 256 -1.50 -19.71 6.28
CA ALA A 256 -1.03 -18.63 7.16
C ALA A 256 -2.13 -17.60 7.44
N ARG A 257 -2.89 -17.23 6.40
CA ARG A 257 -4.06 -16.36 6.55
C ARG A 257 -5.13 -16.97 7.46
N ALA A 258 -5.50 -18.22 7.23
CA ALA A 258 -6.52 -18.90 8.04
C ALA A 258 -6.10 -19.01 9.51
N HIS A 259 -4.81 -19.26 9.76
CA HIS A 259 -4.23 -19.29 11.09
C HIS A 259 -4.37 -17.93 11.80
N GLU A 260 -3.97 -16.82 11.16
CA GLU A 260 -4.13 -15.47 11.73
C GLU A 260 -5.61 -15.11 11.99
N GLU A 261 -6.50 -15.43 11.04
CA GLU A 261 -7.93 -15.20 11.17
C GLU A 261 -8.50 -15.97 12.39
N SER A 262 -8.03 -17.19 12.66
CA SER A 262 -8.44 -17.99 13.83
C SER A 262 -7.99 -17.40 15.18
N LEU A 263 -6.87 -16.67 15.17
CA LEU A 263 -6.33 -15.98 16.35
C LEU A 263 -6.94 -14.58 16.56
N GLY A 264 -7.81 -14.12 15.65
CA GLY A 264 -8.36 -12.76 15.67
C GLY A 264 -7.33 -11.69 15.32
N LEU A 265 -6.20 -12.08 14.71
CA LEU A 265 -5.20 -11.19 14.16
C LEU A 265 -5.68 -10.76 12.75
N ARG A 266 -5.59 -9.46 12.44
CA ARG A 266 -6.36 -8.80 11.36
C ARG A 266 -5.93 -9.12 9.94
#